data_AF-A0A3D3VR01-F1
#
_entry.id   AF-A0A3D3VR01-F1
#
_cell.length_a   1.000
_cell.length_b   1.000
_cell.length_c   1.000
_cell.angle_alpha   90.00
_cell.angle_beta   90.00
_cell.angle_gamma   90.00
#
_symmetry.space_group_name_H-M   'P 1'
#
loop_
_entity.id
_entity.type
_entity.pdbx_description
1 polymer ?
#
loop_
_entity_poly.entity_id
_entity_poly.type
_entity_poly.pdbx_seq_one_letter_code
_entity_poly.pdbx_strand_id
1 'polypeptide(L)'
;METFEKLEVWREGKELAVEIYRSFRGCRDFSFRDQIQRAAVSVPANIAEGLERNSPAECKQFMSFAKGSAGEVRAFLLIAEEVQLLDKDQAQRLREQAIRVSKRLYRFILSLEARFHLKRGGCRTPFPPST
;
A
#
# COMPACT_ATOMS: atom_id res chain seq x y z
N MET A 1 -12.82 -14.68 11.66
CA MET A 1 -12.12 -14.22 10.44
C MET A 1 -11.62 -12.80 10.72
N GLU A 2 -10.32 -12.57 10.74
CA GLU A 2 -9.79 -11.20 10.76
C GLU A 2 -9.94 -10.63 9.36
N THR A 3 -10.68 -9.53 9.23
CA THR A 3 -11.02 -8.97 7.94
C THR A 3 -10.04 -7.84 7.60
N PHE A 4 -9.65 -7.70 6.34
CA PHE A 4 -8.66 -6.71 5.91
C PHE A 4 -9.07 -5.26 6.25
N GLU A 5 -10.37 -5.01 6.43
CA GLU A 5 -10.94 -3.71 6.81
C GLU A 5 -10.51 -3.23 8.20
N LYS A 6 -9.96 -4.12 9.03
CA LYS A 6 -9.38 -3.76 10.32
C LYS A 6 -7.94 -3.27 10.21
N LEU A 7 -7.25 -3.52 9.09
CA LEU A 7 -5.87 -3.10 8.92
C LEU A 7 -5.76 -1.60 8.63
N GLU A 8 -4.94 -0.92 9.42
CA GLU A 8 -4.71 0.51 9.29
C GLU A 8 -4.15 0.88 7.90
N VAL A 9 -3.21 0.09 7.37
CA VAL A 9 -2.64 0.31 6.03
C VAL A 9 -3.68 0.18 4.92
N TRP A 10 -4.66 -0.72 5.07
CA TRP A 10 -5.76 -0.84 4.12
C TRP A 10 -6.67 0.38 4.20
N ARG A 11 -7.04 0.83 5.41
CA ARG A 11 -7.88 2.01 5.62
C ARG A 11 -7.25 3.26 5.01
N GLU A 12 -5.95 3.48 5.22
CA GLU A 12 -5.24 4.61 4.62
C GLU A 12 -5.13 4.49 3.10
N GLY A 13 -4.92 3.28 2.56
CA GLY A 13 -4.92 3.03 1.12
C GLY A 13 -6.28 3.29 0.47
N LYS A 14 -7.37 2.88 1.13
CA LYS A 14 -8.74 3.18 0.71
C LYS A 14 -9.02 4.68 0.75
N GLU A 15 -8.64 5.36 1.83
CA GLU A 15 -8.82 6.81 1.95
C GLU A 15 -8.05 7.55 0.84
N LEU A 16 -6.82 7.11 0.53
CA LEU A 16 -6.04 7.66 -0.58
C LEU A 16 -6.81 7.52 -1.90
N ALA A 17 -7.36 6.34 -2.18
CA ALA A 17 -8.17 6.12 -3.39
C ALA A 17 -9.39 7.04 -3.44
N VAL A 18 -10.13 7.17 -2.34
CA VAL A 18 -11.30 8.05 -2.25
C VAL A 18 -10.93 9.51 -2.51
N GLU A 19 -9.85 10.00 -1.89
CA GLU A 19 -9.39 11.37 -2.07
C GLU A 19 -8.94 11.64 -3.51
N ILE A 20 -8.26 10.70 -4.17
CA ILE A 20 -7.93 10.82 -5.60
C ILE A 20 -9.22 10.94 -6.45
N TYR A 21 -10.25 10.15 -6.18
CA TYR A 21 -11.52 10.27 -6.90
C TYR A 21 -12.21 11.62 -6.66
N ARG A 22 -12.14 12.15 -5.44
CA ARG A 22 -12.70 13.46 -5.09
C ARG A 22 -11.95 14.58 -5.79
N SER A 23 -10.62 14.60 -5.68
CA SER A 23 -9.76 15.64 -6.28
C SER A 23 -9.85 15.71 -7.80
N PHE A 24 -10.04 14.58 -8.48
CA PHE A 24 -10.12 14.54 -9.95
C PHE A 24 -11.56 14.48 -10.50
N ARG A 25 -12.61 14.67 -9.67
CA ARG A 25 -14.01 14.60 -10.11
C ARG A 25 -14.33 15.58 -11.25
N GLY A 26 -13.76 16.78 -11.21
CA GLY A 26 -13.95 17.82 -12.23
C GLY A 26 -12.91 17.80 -13.35
N CYS A 27 -11.93 16.89 -13.31
CA CYS A 27 -10.86 16.84 -14.31
C CYS A 27 -11.42 16.39 -15.68
N ARG A 28 -11.12 17.18 -16.72
CA ARG A 28 -11.51 16.92 -18.10
C ARG A 28 -10.47 16.11 -18.89
N ASP A 29 -9.26 15.94 -18.36
CA ASP A 29 -8.30 14.98 -18.88
C ASP A 29 -8.68 13.58 -18.42
N PHE A 30 -9.57 12.95 -19.18
CA PHE A 30 -10.11 11.63 -18.87
C PHE A 30 -9.04 10.53 -18.88
N SER A 31 -8.00 10.67 -19.72
CA SER A 31 -6.91 9.70 -19.82
C SER A 31 -6.05 9.74 -18.57
N PHE A 32 -5.62 10.93 -18.16
CA PHE A 32 -4.85 11.11 -16.93
C PHE A 32 -5.65 10.68 -15.69
N ARG A 33 -6.91 11.13 -15.62
CA ARG A 33 -7.82 10.79 -14.51
C ARG A 33 -7.98 9.28 -14.37
N ASP A 34 -8.21 8.56 -15.46
CA ASP A 34 -8.36 7.10 -15.44
C ASP A 34 -7.09 6.40 -14.92
N GLN A 35 -5.91 6.81 -15.40
CA GLN A 35 -4.65 6.22 -14.98
C GLN A 35 -4.39 6.38 -13.47
N ILE A 36 -4.54 7.59 -12.95
CA ILE A 36 -4.32 7.83 -11.51
C ILE A 36 -5.38 7.15 -10.65
N GLN A 37 -6.64 7.10 -11.10
CA GLN A 37 -7.73 6.42 -10.38
C GLN A 37 -7.51 4.90 -10.33
N ARG A 38 -7.05 4.28 -11.42
CA ARG A 38 -6.68 2.86 -11.45
C ARG A 38 -5.52 2.55 -10.52
N ALA A 39 -4.45 3.36 -10.57
CA ALA A 39 -3.33 3.22 -9.64
C ALA A 39 -3.79 3.35 -8.18
N ALA A 40 -4.66 4.31 -7.87
CA ALA A 40 -5.12 4.53 -6.52
C ALA A 40 -6.00 3.40 -5.97
N VAL A 41 -6.97 2.89 -6.76
CA VAL A 41 -7.84 1.77 -6.36
C VAL A 41 -7.06 0.45 -6.26
N SER A 42 -6.02 0.28 -7.07
CA SER A 42 -5.13 -0.87 -7.02
C SER A 42 -4.45 -1.04 -5.64
N VAL A 43 -4.22 0.04 -4.90
CA VAL A 43 -3.59 -0.02 -3.56
C VAL A 43 -4.43 -0.83 -2.56
N PRO A 44 -5.67 -0.44 -2.18
CA PRO A 44 -6.49 -1.22 -1.27
C PRO A 44 -6.93 -2.57 -1.86
N ALA A 45 -7.09 -2.68 -3.18
CA ALA A 45 -7.47 -3.93 -3.83
C ALA A 45 -6.39 -5.01 -3.67
N ASN A 46 -5.12 -4.68 -3.98
CA ASN A 46 -4.01 -5.60 -3.77
C ASN A 46 -3.81 -5.96 -2.29
N ILE A 47 -4.06 -5.02 -1.36
CA ILE A 47 -3.97 -5.33 0.07
C ILE A 47 -5.02 -6.39 0.44
N ALA A 48 -6.28 -6.19 0.05
CA ALA A 48 -7.35 -7.14 0.32
C ALA A 48 -7.04 -8.51 -0.32
N GLU A 49 -6.69 -8.52 -1.60
CA GLU A 49 -6.39 -9.76 -2.33
C GLU A 49 -5.21 -10.52 -1.70
N GLY A 50 -4.15 -9.82 -1.29
CA GLY A 50 -2.99 -10.42 -0.64
C GLY A 50 -3.30 -11.07 0.71
N LEU A 51 -4.31 -10.59 1.44
CA LEU A 51 -4.70 -11.14 2.74
C LEU A 51 -5.61 -12.36 2.62
N GLU A 52 -6.32 -12.48 1.50
CA GLU A 52 -7.09 -13.67 1.15
C GLU A 52 -6.20 -14.80 0.57
N ARG A 53 -4.90 -14.56 0.34
CA ARG A 53 -3.97 -15.59 -0.14
C ARG A 53 -3.55 -16.54 0.97
N ASN A 54 -3.41 -17.81 0.60
CA ASN A 54 -3.00 -18.88 1.51
C ASN A 54 -1.50 -18.86 1.81
N SER A 55 -0.68 -18.35 0.86
CA SER A 55 0.77 -18.35 1.01
C SER A 55 1.30 -17.03 1.56
N PRO A 56 2.15 -17.09 2.59
CA PRO A 56 3.15 -16.09 2.95
C PRO A 56 3.78 -15.28 1.80
N ALA A 57 4.27 -16.00 0.78
CA ALA A 57 5.03 -15.42 -0.31
C ALA A 57 4.10 -14.67 -1.28
N GLU A 58 2.91 -15.22 -1.54
CA GLU A 58 1.89 -14.57 -2.35
C GLU A 58 1.40 -13.29 -1.66
N CYS A 59 1.07 -13.36 -0.37
CA CYS A 59 0.67 -12.18 0.41
C CYS A 59 1.72 -11.07 0.28
N LYS A 60 3.00 -11.38 0.45
CA LYS A 60 4.11 -10.44 0.27
C LYS A 60 4.17 -9.85 -1.15
N GLN A 61 3.94 -10.66 -2.18
CA GLN A 61 3.93 -10.21 -3.57
C GLN A 61 2.83 -9.16 -3.80
N PHE A 62 1.61 -9.42 -3.31
CA PHE A 62 0.50 -8.47 -3.37
C PHE A 62 0.76 -7.18 -2.59
N MET A 63 1.40 -7.25 -1.42
CA MET A 63 1.83 -6.04 -0.69
C MET A 63 2.87 -5.23 -1.47
N SER A 64 3.75 -5.90 -2.22
CA SER A 64 4.72 -5.26 -3.10
C SER A 64 4.04 -4.55 -4.27
N PHE A 65 3.00 -5.15 -4.85
CA PHE A 65 2.17 -4.52 -5.89
C PHE A 65 1.42 -3.29 -5.34
N ALA A 66 0.78 -3.41 -4.18
CA ALA A 66 0.13 -2.27 -3.52
C ALA A 66 1.13 -1.11 -3.28
N LYS A 67 2.37 -1.43 -2.87
CA LYS A 67 3.43 -0.45 -2.66
C LYS A 67 3.87 0.21 -3.98
N GLY A 68 3.93 -0.56 -5.06
CA GLY A 68 4.17 -0.07 -6.41
C GLY A 68 3.11 0.92 -6.86
N SER A 69 1.83 0.56 -6.74
CA SER A 69 0.70 1.43 -7.09
C SER A 69 0.66 2.73 -6.26
N ALA A 70 1.03 2.69 -4.97
CA ALA A 70 1.19 3.92 -4.18
C ALA A 70 2.32 4.82 -4.70
N GLY A 71 3.38 4.22 -5.26
CA GLY A 71 4.45 4.93 -5.96
C GLY A 71 3.98 5.59 -7.27
N GLU A 72 3.17 4.88 -8.06
CA GLU A 72 2.55 5.40 -9.29
C GLU A 72 1.64 6.60 -9.00
N VAL A 73 0.76 6.49 -7.98
CA VAL A 73 -0.07 7.62 -7.54
C VAL A 73 0.79 8.84 -7.22
N ARG A 74 1.90 8.65 -6.51
CA ARG A 74 2.82 9.75 -6.18
C ARG A 74 3.46 10.38 -7.44
N ALA A 75 3.82 9.57 -8.42
CA ALA A 75 4.37 10.05 -9.69
C ALA A 75 3.33 10.86 -10.47
N PHE A 76 2.10 10.36 -10.59
CA PHE A 76 1.01 11.11 -11.21
C PHE A 76 0.71 12.42 -10.45
N LEU A 77 0.70 12.44 -9.12
CA LEU A 77 0.47 13.67 -8.36
C LEU A 77 1.56 14.74 -8.58
N LEU A 78 2.81 14.35 -8.86
CA LEU A 78 3.85 15.30 -9.27
C LEU A 78 3.50 15.92 -10.62
N ILE A 79 3.14 15.09 -11.61
CA ILE A 79 2.75 15.57 -12.95
C ILE A 79 1.51 16.46 -12.87
N ALA A 80 0.50 16.07 -12.07
CA ALA A 80 -0.73 16.82 -11.89
C ALA A 80 -0.51 18.22 -11.31
N GLU A 81 0.49 18.40 -10.43
CA GLU A 81 0.89 19.73 -9.94
C GLU A 81 1.51 20.56 -11.06
N GLU A 82 2.47 20.00 -11.80
CA GLU A 82 3.18 20.70 -12.88
C GLU A 82 2.24 21.15 -14.01
N VAL A 83 1.25 20.33 -14.34
CA VAL A 83 0.23 20.67 -15.36
C VAL A 83 -1.00 21.37 -14.77
N GLN A 84 -0.95 21.77 -13.51
CA GLN A 84 -2.00 22.55 -12.82
C GLN A 84 -3.38 21.87 -12.80
N LEU A 85 -3.42 20.53 -12.82
CA LEU A 85 -4.64 19.75 -12.57
C LEU A 85 -5.03 19.74 -11.09
N LEU A 86 -4.06 19.97 -10.20
CA LEU A 86 -4.26 20.19 -8.77
C LEU A 86 -3.41 21.39 -8.33
N ASP A 87 -3.88 22.12 -7.34
CA ASP A 87 -3.02 23.09 -6.66
C ASP A 87 -1.93 22.39 -5.82
N LYS A 88 -0.87 23.14 -5.54
CA LYS A 88 0.33 22.66 -4.85
C LYS A 88 0.02 22.06 -3.47
N ASP A 89 -0.88 22.68 -2.70
CA ASP A 89 -1.19 22.23 -1.34
C ASP A 89 -1.99 20.92 -1.37
N GLN A 90 -2.92 20.78 -2.31
CA GLN A 90 -3.63 19.53 -2.56
C GLN A 90 -2.70 18.43 -3.03
N ALA A 91 -1.86 18.70 -4.03
CA ALA A 91 -0.91 17.73 -4.56
C ALA A 91 0.06 17.26 -3.46
N GLN A 92 0.61 18.18 -2.68
CA GLN A 92 1.52 17.87 -1.58
C GLN A 92 0.85 16.99 -0.51
N ARG A 93 -0.36 17.34 -0.06
CA ARG A 93 -1.10 16.55 0.93
C ARG A 93 -1.34 15.11 0.47
N LEU A 94 -1.77 14.93 -0.77
CA LEU A 94 -2.02 13.60 -1.34
C LEU A 94 -0.72 12.80 -1.51
N ARG A 95 0.37 13.46 -1.90
CA ARG A 95 1.70 12.80 -1.97
C ARG A 95 2.17 12.33 -0.61
N GLU A 96 2.00 13.13 0.43
CA GLU A 96 2.34 12.74 1.80
C GLU A 96 1.53 11.53 2.25
N GLN A 97 0.23 11.48 1.92
CA GLN A 97 -0.60 10.32 2.19
C GLN A 97 -0.11 9.07 1.43
N ALA A 98 0.21 9.19 0.13
CA ALA A 98 0.79 8.08 -0.64
C ALA A 98 2.13 7.59 -0.05
N ILE A 99 2.98 8.51 0.43
CA ILE A 99 4.24 8.17 1.12
C ILE A 99 3.96 7.42 2.42
N ARG A 100 2.99 7.86 3.24
CA ARG A 100 2.60 7.17 4.48
C ARG A 100 2.15 5.75 4.20
N VAL A 101 1.26 5.55 3.22
CA VAL A 101 0.79 4.23 2.80
C VAL A 101 1.96 3.36 2.34
N SER A 102 2.83 3.88 1.47
CA SER A 102 4.02 3.15 0.98
C SER A 102 4.95 2.71 2.12
N LYS A 103 5.20 3.59 3.11
CA LYS A 103 6.01 3.27 4.30
C LYS A 103 5.35 2.21 5.18
N ARG A 104 4.03 2.23 5.33
CA ARG A 104 3.29 1.21 6.09
C ARG A 104 3.31 -0.14 5.37
N LEU A 105 3.12 -0.16 4.06
CA LEU A 105 3.22 -1.38 3.25
C LEU A 105 4.62 -1.99 3.34
N TYR A 106 5.66 -1.15 3.28
CA TYR A 106 7.03 -1.62 3.46
C TYR A 106 7.24 -2.27 4.84
N ARG A 107 6.79 -1.61 5.92
CA ARG A 107 6.87 -2.18 7.28
C ARG A 107 6.07 -3.47 7.41
N PHE A 108 4.91 -3.54 6.77
CA PHE A 108 4.09 -4.75 6.75
C PHE A 108 4.82 -5.91 6.05
N ILE A 109 5.42 -5.66 4.88
CA ILE A 109 6.25 -6.63 4.14
C ILE A 109 7.38 -7.17 5.02
N LEU A 110 8.14 -6.31 5.69
CA LEU A 110 9.22 -6.72 6.60
C LEU A 110 8.67 -7.58 7.77
N SER A 111 7.51 -7.22 8.31
CA SER A 111 6.88 -7.98 9.40
C SER A 111 6.43 -9.38 8.99
N LEU A 112 6.11 -9.58 7.70
CA LEU A 112 5.77 -10.89 7.15
C LEU A 112 7.03 -11.75 7.09
N GLU A 113 8.14 -11.21 6.56
CA GLU A 113 9.44 -11.91 6.49
C GLU A 113 9.91 -12.38 7.86
N ALA A 114 9.89 -11.50 8.87
CA ALA A 114 10.28 -11.85 10.24
C ALA A 114 9.43 -13.00 10.81
N ARG A 115 8.11 -12.97 10.60
CA ARG A 115 7.20 -14.03 11.04
C ARG A 115 7.47 -15.38 10.36
N PHE A 116 7.95 -15.38 9.12
CA PHE A 116 8.33 -16.62 8.43
C PHE A 116 9.65 -17.20 8.92
N HIS A 117 10.62 -16.35 9.26
CA HIS A 117 11.87 -16.80 9.87
C HIS A 117 11.63 -17.42 11.26
N LEU A 118 10.73 -16.84 12.07
CA LEU A 118 10.32 -17.41 13.36
C LEU A 118 9.58 -18.76 13.23
N LYS A 119 8.72 -18.95 12.22
CA LYS A 119 8.02 -20.23 12.01
C LYS A 119 8.91 -21.36 11.47
N ARG A 120 10.00 -21.03 10.77
CA ARG A 120 10.99 -22.02 10.29
C ARG A 120 12.05 -22.35 11.35
N GLY A 121 12.29 -21.46 12.30
CA GLY A 121 13.10 -21.71 13.48
C GLY A 121 12.31 -22.43 14.58
N GLY A 122 12.02 -23.72 14.38
CA GLY A 122 11.54 -24.58 15.46
C GLY A 122 12.50 -24.54 16.65
N CYS A 123 11.92 -24.46 17.85
CA CYS A 123 12.52 -24.63 19.18
C CYS A 123 13.99 -25.13 19.17
N ARG A 124 14.95 -24.24 19.45
CA ARG A 124 16.21 -24.68 20.06
C ARG A 124 15.98 -24.67 21.56
N THR A 125 15.72 -25.84 22.13
CA THR A 125 15.81 -26.04 23.58
C THR A 125 17.20 -25.60 24.05
N PRO A 126 17.32 -24.80 25.11
CA PRO A 126 18.60 -24.64 25.78
C PRO A 126 18.82 -25.91 26.61
N PHE A 127 19.44 -26.94 26.02
CA PHE A 127 20.08 -27.92 26.88
C PHE A 127 21.37 -27.27 27.40
N PRO A 128 21.55 -27.14 28.72
CA PRO A 128 22.87 -26.84 29.26
C PRO A 128 23.74 -28.10 29.09
N PRO A 129 25.01 -28.00 28.67
CA PRO A 129 25.91 -29.13 28.82
C PRO A 129 26.09 -29.41 30.31
N SER A 130 25.75 -30.64 30.68
CA SER A 130 25.95 -31.26 31.98
C SER A 130 27.44 -31.52 32.23
N THR A 131 27.87 -31.16 33.45
CA THR A 131 29.15 -31.44 34.14
C THR A 131 30.42 -30.85 33.56
#